data_AF-R9K1J9-F1
#
_entry.id   AF-R9K1J9-F1
#
_cell.length_a   1.000
_cell.length_b   1.000
_cell.length_c   1.000
_cell.angle_alpha   90.00
_cell.angle_beta   90.00
_cell.angle_gamma   90.00
#
_symmetry.space_group_name_H-M   'P 1'
#
loop_
_entity.id
_entity.type
_entity.pdbx_description
1 polymer ?
#
loop_
_entity_poly.entity_id
_entity_poly.type
_entity_poly.pdbx_seq_one_letter_code
_entity_poly.pdbx_strand_id
1 'polypeptide(L)'
;MKIAGYEYQSCFGPYIQQFLQEKRDAGFIYESEEWIMQSKGRKDRMVYLSEDLTELLREYVFKLSSVFLCQSVWFFPARNPEQQLSNVTIDKRFRDSWAKTPFAKNCDRNPTVHCLRHSFVVKRMNLWMEEGVSLKEMLPFLSKFLGHTSPEETLYYYHQVDSA
;
A
#
# COMPACT_ATOMS: atom_id res chain seq x y z
N MET A 1 3.56 9.17 -10.55
CA MET A 1 3.07 10.12 -11.59
C MET A 1 2.78 11.48 -10.93
N LYS A 2 3.46 12.59 -11.28
CA LYS A 2 3.17 13.92 -10.69
C LYS A 2 1.90 14.49 -11.34
N ILE A 3 0.84 14.68 -10.55
CA ILE A 3 -0.36 15.40 -11.00
C ILE A 3 -0.01 16.89 -11.03
N ALA A 4 0.02 17.50 -12.23
CA ALA A 4 0.29 18.92 -12.38
C ALA A 4 -0.77 19.74 -11.61
N GLY A 5 -0.32 20.64 -10.73
CA GLY A 5 -1.21 21.51 -9.94
C GLY A 5 -1.76 20.90 -8.64
N TYR A 6 -1.40 19.67 -8.28
CA TYR A 6 -1.76 19.10 -6.98
C TYR A 6 -0.75 19.50 -5.91
N GLU A 7 -1.23 20.16 -4.85
CA GLU A 7 -0.45 20.54 -3.68
C GLU A 7 -0.85 19.66 -2.49
N TYR A 8 0.11 18.89 -1.95
CA TYR A 8 -0.15 18.02 -0.81
C TYR A 8 -0.38 18.85 0.46
N GLN A 9 -1.60 18.82 0.99
CA GLN A 9 -1.96 19.50 2.23
C GLN A 9 -2.05 18.50 3.38
N SER A 10 -1.07 18.56 4.29
CA SER A 10 -1.05 17.78 5.53
C SER A 10 -0.32 18.57 6.61
N CYS A 11 -0.88 18.61 7.83
CA CYS A 11 -0.20 19.22 8.99
C CYS A 11 1.13 18.53 9.34
N PHE A 12 1.32 17.29 8.88
CA PHE A 12 2.60 16.57 9.00
C PHE A 12 3.48 16.66 7.75
N GLY A 13 3.07 17.41 6.72
CA GLY A 13 3.82 17.57 5.48
C GLY A 13 5.30 17.92 5.70
N PRO A 14 5.62 18.92 6.55
CA PRO A 14 7.01 19.27 6.87
C PRO A 14 7.80 18.11 7.51
N TYR A 15 7.18 17.35 8.41
CA TYR A 15 7.82 16.21 9.08
C TYR A 15 8.05 15.02 8.14
N ILE A 16 7.11 14.76 7.22
CA ILE A 16 7.27 13.72 6.19
C ILE A 16 8.41 14.10 5.24
N GLN A 17 8.50 15.36 4.83
CA GLN A 17 9.60 15.86 3.99
C GLN A 17 10.95 15.78 4.72
N GLN A 18 10.99 16.13 6.01
CA GLN A 18 12.19 15.99 6.82
C GLN A 18 12.62 14.53 6.96
N PHE A 19 11.70 13.62 7.31
CA PHE A 19 11.98 12.19 7.42
C PHE A 19 12.47 11.60 6.09
N LEU A 20 11.91 12.07 4.97
CA LEU A 20 12.38 11.69 3.63
C LEU A 20 13.82 12.12 3.41
N GLN A 21 14.17 13.34 3.79
CA GLN A 21 15.53 13.83 3.68
C GLN A 21 16.48 12.98 4.54
N GLU A 22 16.13 12.72 5.80
CA GLU A 22 16.92 11.89 6.71
C GLU A 22 17.12 10.46 6.16
N LYS A 23 16.10 9.88 5.51
CA LYS A 23 16.22 8.57 4.88
C LYS A 23 17.08 8.59 3.61
N ARG A 24 16.96 9.63 2.77
CA ARG A 24 17.86 9.80 1.61
C ARG A 24 19.31 9.94 2.07
N ASP A 25 19.55 10.70 3.13
CA ASP A 25 20.88 10.90 3.73
C ASP A 25 21.43 9.59 4.32
N ALA A 26 20.57 8.72 4.85
CA ALA A 26 20.91 7.37 5.29
C ALA A 26 21.07 6.34 4.13
N GLY A 27 21.04 6.79 2.87
CA GLY A 27 21.26 5.95 1.69
C GLY A 27 20.03 5.17 1.22
N PHE A 28 18.84 5.43 1.78
CA PHE A 28 17.60 4.85 1.25
C PHE A 28 17.20 5.58 -0.02
N ILE A 29 17.14 4.84 -1.13
CA ILE A 29 16.72 5.37 -2.42
C ILE A 29 15.22 5.09 -2.59
N TYR A 30 14.40 6.13 -2.47
CA TYR A 30 12.99 6.09 -2.85
C TYR A 30 12.84 6.75 -4.23
N GLU A 31 12.98 5.95 -5.30
CA GLU A 31 12.95 6.48 -6.68
C GLU A 31 11.53 6.80 -7.17
N SER A 32 10.49 6.24 -6.53
CA SER A 32 9.11 6.48 -6.92
C SER A 32 8.22 6.79 -5.70
N GLU A 33 7.47 7.89 -5.83
CA GLU A 33 6.45 8.32 -4.90
C GLU A 33 5.12 8.29 -5.64
N GLU A 34 4.15 7.50 -5.17
CA GLU A 34 2.82 7.45 -5.75
C GLU A 34 1.78 8.02 -4.79
N TRP A 35 0.89 8.83 -5.36
CA TRP A 35 -0.16 9.55 -4.63
C TRP A 35 -1.44 8.73 -4.65
N ILE A 36 -1.93 8.36 -3.47
CA ILE A 36 -3.27 7.81 -3.33
C ILE A 36 -4.21 8.97 -3.01
N MET A 37 -4.93 9.39 -4.05
CA MET A 37 -5.86 10.51 -4.04
C MET A 37 -7.28 10.08 -3.61
N GLN A 38 -8.01 10.97 -2.93
CA GLN A 38 -9.44 10.83 -2.59
C GLN A 38 -9.77 9.52 -1.86
N SER A 39 -8.88 9.06 -0.97
CA SER A 39 -9.18 7.88 -0.14
C SER A 39 -10.30 8.17 0.87
N LYS A 40 -10.86 7.13 1.52
CA LYS A 40 -12.01 7.25 2.43
C LYS A 40 -11.83 8.43 3.41
N GLY A 41 -12.72 9.41 3.32
CA GLY A 41 -12.65 10.66 4.10
C GLY A 41 -11.83 11.80 3.47
N ARG A 42 -11.55 11.75 2.15
CA ARG A 42 -10.71 12.73 1.41
C ARG A 42 -9.31 12.87 2.00
N LYS A 43 -8.74 11.74 2.43
CA LYS A 43 -7.40 11.69 3.01
C LYS A 43 -6.42 11.30 1.93
N ASP A 44 -5.78 12.28 1.33
CA ASP A 44 -4.70 12.01 0.39
C ASP A 44 -3.48 11.51 1.16
N ARG A 45 -2.82 10.49 0.62
CA ARG A 45 -1.61 9.94 1.23
C ARG A 45 -0.61 9.51 0.18
N MET A 46 0.65 9.74 0.49
CA MET A 46 1.78 9.28 -0.30
C MET A 46 2.17 7.89 0.17
N VAL A 47 2.40 6.99 -0.78
CA VAL A 47 2.96 5.66 -0.51
C VAL A 47 4.26 5.50 -1.28
N TYR A 48 5.25 4.95 -0.60
CA TYR A 48 6.51 4.56 -1.20
C TYR A 48 6.38 3.15 -1.71
N LEU A 49 6.83 2.96 -2.94
CA LEU A 49 6.87 1.66 -3.58
C LEU A 49 8.32 1.17 -3.54
N SER A 50 8.49 -0.13 -3.30
CA SER A 50 9.79 -0.77 -3.49
C SER A 50 10.17 -0.74 -4.97
N GLU A 51 11.46 -0.89 -5.24
CA GLU A 51 12.00 -0.84 -6.61
C GLU A 51 11.40 -1.93 -7.50
N ASP A 52 11.33 -3.16 -6.99
CA ASP A 52 10.72 -4.31 -7.66
C ASP A 52 9.25 -4.07 -8.03
N LEU A 53 8.47 -3.49 -7.12
CA LEU A 53 7.08 -3.13 -7.37
C LEU A 53 6.98 -1.98 -8.39
N THR A 54 7.89 -1.02 -8.31
CA THR A 54 7.95 0.09 -9.27
C THR A 54 8.22 -0.43 -10.69
N GLU A 55 9.18 -1.34 -10.84
CA GLU A 55 9.50 -1.98 -12.11
C GLU A 55 8.30 -2.77 -12.66
N LEU A 56 7.66 -3.57 -11.81
CA LEU A 56 6.47 -4.34 -12.17
C LEU A 56 5.33 -3.44 -12.67
N LEU A 57 5.10 -2.30 -12.01
CA LEU A 57 4.07 -1.33 -12.40
C LEU A 57 4.41 -0.62 -13.72
N ARG A 58 5.69 -0.30 -13.96
CA ARG A 58 6.15 0.24 -15.25
C ARG A 58 5.94 -0.76 -16.38
N GLU A 59 6.32 -2.02 -16.16
CA GLU A 59 6.13 -3.09 -17.15
C GLU A 59 4.63 -3.31 -17.44
N TYR A 60 3.79 -3.26 -16.40
CA TYR A 60 2.34 -3.36 -16.54
C TYR A 60 1.77 -2.24 -17.42
N VAL A 61 2.11 -0.96 -17.16
CA VAL A 61 1.64 0.18 -17.96
C VAL A 61 2.17 0.09 -19.39
N PHE A 62 3.42 -0.32 -19.56
CA PHE A 62 4.00 -0.55 -20.88
C PHE A 62 3.20 -1.60 -21.66
N LYS A 63 2.94 -2.78 -21.08
CA LYS A 63 2.13 -3.83 -21.74
C LYS A 63 0.72 -3.35 -22.06
N LEU A 64 0.07 -2.64 -21.12
CA LEU A 64 -1.28 -2.12 -21.30
C LEU A 64 -1.37 -1.20 -22.53
N SER A 65 -0.41 -0.28 -22.68
CA SER A 65 -0.38 0.69 -23.77
C SER A 65 0.14 0.11 -25.09
N SER A 66 1.24 -0.63 -25.06
CA SER A 66 1.94 -1.07 -26.28
C SER A 66 1.45 -2.40 -26.85
N VAL A 67 1.03 -3.34 -26.00
CA VAL A 67 0.62 -4.68 -26.42
C VAL A 67 -0.89 -4.76 -26.57
N PHE A 68 -1.62 -4.24 -25.58
CA PHE A 68 -3.08 -4.30 -25.58
C PHE A 68 -3.76 -3.06 -26.19
N LEU A 69 -2.97 -2.05 -26.59
CA LEU A 69 -3.46 -0.79 -27.17
C LEU A 69 -4.57 -0.14 -26.33
N CYS A 70 -4.51 -0.34 -25.01
CA CYS A 70 -5.51 0.11 -24.07
C CYS A 70 -5.14 1.51 -23.59
N GLN A 71 -5.96 2.50 -23.96
CA GLN A 71 -5.88 3.86 -23.45
C GLN A 71 -6.91 4.01 -22.33
N SER A 72 -6.43 4.32 -21.13
CA SER A 72 -7.25 4.44 -19.93
C SER A 72 -6.73 5.57 -19.07
N VAL A 73 -7.65 6.33 -18.47
CA VAL A 73 -7.34 7.31 -17.41
C VAL A 73 -7.11 6.63 -16.06
N TRP A 74 -7.61 5.40 -15.89
CA TRP A 74 -7.39 4.58 -14.72
C TRP A 74 -6.08 3.82 -14.84
N PHE A 75 -5.31 3.79 -13.76
CA PHE A 75 -4.10 2.96 -13.69
C PHE A 75 -4.45 1.47 -13.87
N PHE A 76 -5.50 0.98 -13.17
CA PHE A 76 -6.02 -0.37 -13.32
C PHE A 76 -7.42 -0.35 -13.96
N PRO A 77 -7.53 -0.34 -15.31
CA PRO A 77 -8.82 -0.39 -15.97
C PRO A 77 -9.49 -1.75 -15.83
N ALA A 78 -10.83 -1.75 -15.90
CA ALA A 78 -11.62 -2.94 -16.13
C ALA A 78 -11.52 -3.38 -17.61
N ARG A 79 -12.35 -4.35 -18.01
CA ARG A 79 -12.44 -4.78 -19.42
C ARG A 79 -12.86 -3.63 -20.35
N ASN A 80 -13.72 -2.74 -19.85
CA ASN A 80 -13.97 -1.45 -20.48
C ASN A 80 -12.90 -0.45 -19.96
N PRO A 81 -12.04 0.11 -20.83
CA PRO A 81 -10.99 1.06 -20.42
C PRO A 81 -11.48 2.34 -19.74
N GLU A 82 -12.74 2.70 -19.92
CA GLU A 82 -13.34 3.87 -19.28
C GLU A 82 -13.71 3.64 -17.81
N GLN A 83 -13.70 2.38 -17.36
CA GLN A 83 -14.11 1.98 -16.02
C GLN A 83 -12.94 1.48 -15.20
N GLN A 84 -12.96 1.77 -13.89
CA GLN A 84 -11.99 1.21 -12.95
C GLN A 84 -12.29 -0.26 -12.63
N LEU A 85 -11.26 -1.01 -12.28
CA LEU A 85 -11.39 -2.36 -11.78
C LEU A 85 -12.22 -2.40 -10.49
N SER A 86 -13.23 -3.28 -10.44
CA SER A 86 -14.10 -3.41 -9.25
C SER A 86 -13.44 -4.21 -8.13
N ASN A 87 -13.79 -3.91 -6.87
CA ASN A 87 -13.37 -4.72 -5.71
C ASN A 87 -13.79 -6.19 -5.83
N VAL A 88 -14.98 -6.45 -6.38
CA VAL A 88 -15.47 -7.83 -6.62
C VAL A 88 -14.54 -8.59 -7.57
N THR A 89 -14.06 -7.92 -8.61
CA THR A 89 -13.09 -8.51 -9.55
C THR A 89 -11.76 -8.79 -8.86
N ILE A 90 -11.26 -7.84 -8.05
CA ILE A 90 -10.00 -8.00 -7.32
C ILE A 90 -10.10 -9.18 -6.33
N ASP A 91 -11.16 -9.23 -5.53
CA ASP A 91 -11.36 -10.30 -4.54
C ASP A 91 -11.48 -11.67 -5.21
N LYS A 92 -12.16 -11.74 -6.36
CA LYS A 92 -12.22 -12.98 -7.15
C LYS A 92 -10.84 -13.39 -7.64
N ARG A 93 -10.09 -12.47 -8.25
CA ARG A 93 -8.73 -12.77 -8.76
C ARG A 93 -7.77 -13.16 -7.64
N PHE A 94 -7.88 -12.54 -6.48
CA PHE A 94 -7.10 -12.91 -5.30
C PHE A 94 -7.42 -14.34 -4.87
N ARG A 95 -8.71 -14.70 -4.77
CA ARG A 95 -9.14 -16.05 -4.40
C ARG A 95 -8.69 -17.11 -5.41
N ASP A 96 -8.80 -16.80 -6.71
CA ASP A 96 -8.33 -17.69 -7.78
C ASP A 96 -6.82 -17.92 -7.69
N SER A 97 -6.04 -16.90 -7.32
CA SER A 97 -4.60 -17.01 -7.09
C SER A 97 -4.29 -17.79 -5.80
N TRP A 98 -5.01 -17.51 -4.71
CA TRP A 98 -4.87 -18.23 -3.45
C TRP A 98 -5.10 -19.73 -3.62
N ALA A 99 -6.15 -20.11 -4.35
CA ALA A 99 -6.51 -21.52 -4.61
C ALA A 99 -5.42 -22.32 -5.34
N LYS A 100 -4.48 -21.64 -6.02
CA LYS A 100 -3.33 -22.28 -6.69
C LYS A 100 -2.16 -22.55 -5.75
N THR A 101 -2.20 -22.05 -4.52
CA THR A 101 -1.14 -22.27 -3.53
C THR A 101 -1.34 -23.60 -2.80
N PRO A 102 -0.26 -24.25 -2.31
CA PRO A 102 -0.37 -25.45 -1.49
C PRO A 102 -1.18 -25.26 -0.21
N PHE A 103 -1.23 -24.02 0.30
CA PHE A 103 -1.84 -23.67 1.58
C PHE A 103 -3.37 -23.58 1.53
N ALA A 104 -3.96 -23.45 0.33
CA ALA A 104 -5.40 -23.27 0.20
C ALA A 104 -6.23 -24.48 0.66
N LYS A 105 -5.67 -25.69 0.64
CA LYS A 105 -6.37 -26.92 1.00
C LYS A 105 -6.63 -27.06 2.50
N ASN A 106 -5.78 -26.46 3.33
CA ASN A 106 -5.77 -26.64 4.78
C ASN A 106 -6.05 -25.33 5.52
N CYS A 107 -6.84 -24.44 4.92
CA CYS A 107 -7.10 -23.11 5.46
C CYS A 107 -8.58 -22.99 5.87
N ASP A 108 -8.83 -22.88 7.18
CA ASP A 108 -10.18 -22.79 7.73
C ASP A 108 -10.93 -21.53 7.29
N ARG A 109 -10.19 -20.43 7.06
CA ARG A 109 -10.72 -19.17 6.53
C ARG A 109 -9.84 -18.66 5.41
N ASN A 110 -10.39 -18.64 4.20
CA ASN A 110 -9.68 -18.11 3.05
C ASN A 110 -9.27 -16.65 3.29
N PRO A 111 -8.01 -16.28 3.04
CA PRO A 111 -7.55 -14.92 3.17
C PRO A 111 -8.27 -14.01 2.17
N THR A 112 -8.32 -12.73 2.51
CA THR A 112 -8.81 -11.67 1.63
C THR A 112 -7.65 -10.77 1.21
N VAL A 113 -7.89 -9.88 0.25
CA VAL A 113 -6.92 -8.84 -0.12
C VAL A 113 -6.54 -7.98 1.09
N HIS A 114 -7.48 -7.75 2.02
CA HIS A 114 -7.21 -6.99 3.25
C HIS A 114 -6.24 -7.72 4.19
N CYS A 115 -6.16 -9.05 4.14
CA CYS A 115 -5.19 -9.80 4.92
C CYS A 115 -3.75 -9.47 4.50
N LEU A 116 -3.48 -9.09 3.25
CA LEU A 116 -2.15 -8.63 2.84
C LEU A 116 -1.74 -7.35 3.60
N ARG A 117 -2.68 -6.41 3.76
CA ARG A 117 -2.46 -5.20 4.54
C ARG A 117 -2.23 -5.52 6.01
N HIS A 118 -3.01 -6.43 6.57
CA HIS A 118 -2.81 -6.91 7.94
C HIS A 118 -1.40 -7.49 8.12
N SER A 119 -0.99 -8.41 7.25
CA SER A 119 0.33 -9.04 7.29
C SER A 119 1.47 -8.02 7.13
N PHE A 120 1.30 -7.01 6.27
CA PHE A 120 2.27 -5.92 6.14
C PHE A 120 2.46 -5.18 7.48
N VAL A 121 1.36 -4.82 8.15
CA VAL A 121 1.41 -4.08 9.41
C VAL A 121 2.09 -4.91 10.50
N VAL A 122 1.66 -6.15 10.70
CA VAL A 122 2.25 -7.05 11.70
C VAL A 122 3.73 -7.27 11.44
N LYS A 123 4.10 -7.60 10.19
CA LYS A 123 5.52 -7.80 9.82
C LYS A 123 6.35 -6.55 10.07
N ARG A 124 5.82 -5.36 9.79
CA ARG A 124 6.55 -4.11 9.99
C ARG A 124 6.77 -3.78 11.46
N MET A 125 5.76 -3.97 12.30
CA MET A 125 5.89 -3.79 13.74
C MET A 125 6.89 -4.79 14.34
N ASN A 126 6.82 -6.07 13.97
CA ASN A 126 7.75 -7.08 14.47
C ASN A 126 9.19 -6.75 14.11
N LEU A 127 9.46 -6.32 12.87
CA LEU A 127 10.81 -5.89 12.46
C LEU A 127 11.31 -4.70 13.29
N TRP A 128 10.46 -3.69 13.55
CA TRP A 128 10.87 -2.58 14.42
C TRP A 128 11.19 -3.04 15.84
N MET A 129 10.43 -3.98 16.40
CA MET A 129 10.74 -4.56 17.71
C MET A 129 12.07 -5.30 17.72
N GLU A 130 12.33 -6.12 16.70
CA GLU A 130 13.58 -6.87 16.53
C GLU A 130 14.80 -5.94 16.35
N GLU A 131 14.62 -4.82 15.66
CA GLU A 131 15.64 -3.79 15.43
C GLU A 131 15.82 -2.82 16.63
N GLY A 132 15.02 -2.97 17.69
CA GLY A 132 15.03 -2.07 18.86
C GLY A 132 14.47 -0.67 18.58
N VAL A 133 13.75 -0.49 17.47
CA VAL A 133 13.10 0.76 17.09
C VAL A 133 11.81 0.95 17.91
N SER A 134 11.64 2.15 18.47
CA SER A 134 10.49 2.50 19.31
C SER A 134 9.17 2.45 18.53
N LEU A 135 8.33 1.43 18.80
CA LEU A 135 7.00 1.32 18.21
C LEU A 135 6.14 2.55 18.52
N LYS A 136 6.27 3.11 19.73
CA LYS A 136 5.53 4.31 20.15
C LYS A 136 5.82 5.49 19.23
N GLU A 137 7.06 5.64 18.78
CA GLU A 137 7.48 6.71 17.87
C GLU A 137 7.07 6.42 16.42
N MET A 138 7.11 5.15 16.00
CA MET A 138 6.84 4.77 14.60
C MET A 138 5.34 4.59 14.28
N LEU A 139 4.51 4.27 15.28
CA LEU A 139 3.06 4.04 15.12
C LEU A 139 2.32 5.20 14.42
N PRO A 140 2.55 6.48 14.75
CA PRO A 140 1.94 7.60 14.03
C PRO A 140 2.26 7.60 12.53
N PHE A 141 3.50 7.28 12.15
CA PHE A 141 3.91 7.21 10.74
C PHE A 141 3.22 6.06 10.02
N LEU A 142 3.16 4.89 10.65
CA LEU A 142 2.47 3.73 10.09
C LEU A 142 0.97 3.99 9.93
N SER A 143 0.32 4.58 10.93
CA SER A 143 -1.09 4.98 10.87
C SER A 143 -1.37 5.90 9.67
N LYS A 144 -0.50 6.88 9.43
CA LYS A 144 -0.64 7.79 8.28
C LYS A 144 -0.39 7.10 6.94
N PHE A 145 0.62 6.24 6.84
CA PHE A 145 0.88 5.42 5.65
C PHE A 145 -0.34 4.54 5.29
N LEU A 146 -0.95 3.97 6.33
CA LEU A 146 -2.18 3.19 6.22
C LEU A 146 -3.39 4.06 5.85
N GLY A 147 -3.39 5.34 6.20
CA GLY A 147 -4.53 6.25 6.02
C GLY A 147 -5.59 6.10 7.12
N HIS A 148 -5.18 5.62 8.29
CA HIS A 148 -6.03 5.49 9.46
C HIS A 148 -6.36 6.86 10.06
N THR A 149 -7.48 6.92 10.78
CA THR A 149 -7.92 8.15 11.45
C THR A 149 -7.17 8.37 12.76
N SER A 150 -6.70 7.29 13.38
CA SER A 150 -5.93 7.37 14.61
C SER A 150 -4.87 6.25 14.71
N PRO A 151 -3.86 6.42 15.57
CA PRO A 151 -2.89 5.36 15.87
C PRO A 151 -3.54 4.11 16.50
N GLU A 152 -4.65 4.26 17.23
CA GLU A 152 -5.36 3.17 17.88
C GLU A 152 -5.97 2.18 16.87
N GLU A 153 -6.46 2.66 15.72
CA GLU A 153 -6.87 1.81 14.59
C GLU A 153 -5.69 0.97 14.04
N THR A 154 -4.45 1.42 14.27
CA THR A 154 -3.23 0.73 13.86
C THR A 154 -2.74 -0.24 14.95
N LEU A 155 -2.93 0.10 16.23
CA LEU A 155 -2.72 -0.81 17.36
C LEU A 155 -3.71 -1.99 17.38
N TYR A 156 -4.91 -1.82 16.80
CA TYR A 156 -5.90 -2.89 16.65
C TYR A 156 -5.35 -4.15 15.97
N TYR A 157 -4.34 -4.03 15.12
CA TYR A 157 -3.67 -5.17 14.48
C TYR A 157 -2.92 -6.09 15.47
N TYR A 158 -2.48 -5.59 16.64
CA TYR A 158 -1.74 -6.36 17.64
C TYR A 158 -2.63 -6.94 18.74
N HIS A 159 -3.77 -6.30 19.04
CA HIS A 159 -4.77 -6.86 19.96
C HIS A 159 -5.38 -8.19 19.47
N GLN A 160 -5.14 -8.60 18.21
CA GLN A 160 -5.48 -9.93 17.69
C GLN A 160 -4.35 -10.96 17.84
N VAL A 161 -3.14 -10.55 18.22
CA VAL A 161 -1.96 -11.42 18.35
C VAL A 161 -1.86 -12.02 19.77
N ASP A 162 -2.48 -11.43 20.78
CA ASP A 162 -2.52 -11.94 22.17
C ASP A 162 -3.45 -13.16 22.38
N SER A 163 -3.97 -13.75 21.30
CA SER A 163 -4.87 -14.90 21.35
C SER A 163 -4.50 -16.04 20.38
N ALA A 164 -3.21 -16.26 20.17
CA ALA A 164 -2.68 -17.46 19.50
C ALA A 164 -1.79 -18.27 20.46
#